data_AF-A0A286AGK9-F1
#
_entry.id   AF-A0A286AGK9-F1
#
_cell.length_a   1.000
_cell.length_b   1.000
_cell.length_c   1.000
_cell.angle_alpha   90.00
_cell.angle_beta   90.00
_cell.angle_gamma   90.00
#
_symmetry.space_group_name_H-M   'P 1'
#
loop_
_entity.id
_entity.type
_entity.pdbx_description
1 polymer ?
#
loop_
_entity_poly.entity_id
_entity_poly.type
_entity_poly.pdbx_seq_one_letter_code
_entity_poly.pdbx_strand_id
1 'polypeptide(L)'
;MIALDHIYAISVDPIEANNELTILKFLRTGLASLAHETAQLEAPFREDRVFFYGFRLPLPPDKIELIPCYFHWFGTSLFNYARLVGFFEGVVQGKYSRDSINDSSLFETISLHCKSYVETVPEFAPVLAWRNKVFAHFALTAPRKVDSAALLDFSVMSPIGLFDGRFCVGNMIVTMQGGEAQLPQWSLTETFEKLAPRYWPDHGTTA
;
A
#
# COMPACT_ATOMS: atom_id res chain seq x y z
N MET A 1 -19.77 17.17 -6.75
CA MET A 1 -18.37 16.76 -6.93
C MET A 1 -17.87 16.10 -5.66
N ILE A 2 -17.18 14.96 -5.78
CA ILE A 2 -16.49 14.27 -4.69
C ILE A 2 -14.99 14.46 -4.93
N ALA A 3 -14.28 15.02 -3.93
CA ALA A 3 -12.82 15.14 -3.99
C ALA A 3 -12.16 13.78 -3.73
N LEU A 4 -11.20 13.42 -4.58
CA LEU A 4 -10.45 12.16 -4.52
C LEU A 4 -8.98 12.37 -4.15
N ASP A 5 -8.42 13.52 -4.51
CA ASP A 5 -7.06 13.94 -4.16
C ASP A 5 -7.07 15.44 -3.88
N HIS A 6 -6.71 15.81 -2.65
CA HIS A 6 -6.74 17.20 -2.18
C HIS A 6 -5.47 17.99 -2.54
N ILE A 7 -4.39 17.32 -2.94
CA ILE A 7 -3.14 17.97 -3.37
C ILE A 7 -3.22 18.34 -4.85
N TYR A 8 -3.72 17.44 -5.69
CA TYR A 8 -3.92 17.70 -7.12
C TYR A 8 -5.33 18.17 -7.48
N ALA A 9 -6.18 18.40 -6.48
CA ALA A 9 -7.55 18.86 -6.63
C ALA A 9 -8.39 18.00 -7.59
N ILE A 10 -8.19 16.68 -7.56
CA ILE A 10 -8.95 15.74 -8.40
C ILE A 10 -10.34 15.60 -7.79
N SER A 11 -11.37 15.92 -8.57
CA SER A 11 -12.77 15.78 -8.18
C SER A 11 -13.61 15.19 -9.30
N VAL A 12 -14.59 14.37 -8.94
CA VAL A 12 -15.42 13.62 -9.90
C VAL A 12 -16.92 13.84 -9.62
N ASP A 13 -17.74 13.82 -10.67
CA ASP A 13 -19.19 13.79 -10.53
C ASP A 13 -19.65 12.38 -10.12
N PRO A 14 -20.36 12.21 -8.98
CA PRO A 14 -20.86 10.92 -8.55
C PRO A 14 -21.79 10.21 -9.55
N ILE A 15 -22.46 10.96 -10.43
CA ILE A 15 -23.38 10.38 -11.41
C ILE A 15 -22.63 9.61 -12.50
N GLU A 16 -21.44 10.09 -12.90
CA GLU A 16 -20.68 9.55 -14.02
C GLU A 16 -19.78 8.36 -13.63
N ALA A 17 -19.58 8.11 -12.34
CA ALA A 17 -18.58 7.15 -11.85
C ALA A 17 -19.00 6.33 -10.63
N ASN A 18 -20.28 5.95 -10.57
CA ASN A 18 -20.87 5.33 -9.39
C ASN A 18 -20.12 4.06 -8.91
N ASN A 19 -19.71 3.18 -9.84
CA ASN A 19 -19.04 1.93 -9.48
C ASN A 19 -17.65 2.18 -8.90
N GLU A 20 -16.85 3.01 -9.55
CA GLU A 20 -15.49 3.35 -9.13
C GLU A 20 -15.49 4.07 -7.79
N LEU A 21 -16.42 5.02 -7.59
CA LEU A 21 -16.56 5.75 -6.33
C LEU A 21 -17.03 4.83 -5.20
N THR A 22 -17.90 3.86 -5.49
CA THR A 22 -18.29 2.82 -4.54
C THR A 22 -17.08 1.98 -4.13
N ILE A 23 -16.25 1.55 -5.09
CA ILE A 23 -15.03 0.80 -4.80
C ILE A 23 -14.01 1.64 -4.03
N LEU A 24 -13.80 2.91 -4.38
CA LEU A 24 -12.94 3.82 -3.60
C LEU A 24 -13.43 3.97 -2.16
N LYS A 25 -14.74 4.05 -1.94
CA LYS A 25 -15.33 4.07 -0.59
C LYS A 25 -15.03 2.78 0.18
N PHE A 26 -15.22 1.61 -0.44
CA PHE A 26 -14.92 0.33 0.20
C PHE A 26 -13.44 0.18 0.54
N LEU A 27 -12.55 0.53 -0.39
CA LEU A 27 -11.11 0.53 -0.19
C LEU A 27 -10.70 1.50 0.92
N ARG A 28 -11.24 2.73 0.95
CA ARG A 28 -11.01 3.70 2.04
C ARG A 28 -11.39 3.10 3.40
N THR A 29 -12.58 2.52 3.52
CA THR A 29 -13.04 1.91 4.78
C THR A 29 -12.10 0.78 5.19
N GLY A 30 -11.75 -0.12 4.27
CA GLY A 30 -10.83 -1.24 4.57
C GLY A 30 -9.44 -0.77 5.00
N LEU A 31 -8.87 0.23 4.31
CA LEU A 31 -7.58 0.82 4.65
C LEU A 31 -7.60 1.46 6.04
N ALA A 32 -8.65 2.23 6.35
CA ALA A 32 -8.82 2.85 7.66
C ALA A 32 -8.98 1.82 8.79
N SER A 33 -9.77 0.75 8.56
CA SER A 33 -9.90 -0.34 9.53
C SER A 33 -8.57 -1.06 9.77
N LEU A 34 -7.82 -1.39 8.72
CA LEU A 34 -6.51 -2.03 8.87
C LEU A 34 -5.52 -1.15 9.64
N ALA A 35 -5.50 0.16 9.35
CA ALA A 35 -4.68 1.13 10.07
C ALA A 35 -5.10 1.24 11.54
N HIS A 36 -6.40 1.31 11.83
CA HIS A 36 -6.92 1.36 13.19
C HIS A 36 -6.56 0.11 13.99
N GLU A 37 -6.86 -1.08 13.48
CA GLU A 37 -6.56 -2.35 14.16
C GLU A 37 -5.06 -2.51 14.42
N THR A 38 -4.23 -2.16 13.43
CA THR A 38 -2.76 -2.18 13.59
C THR A 38 -2.32 -1.18 14.67
N ALA A 39 -2.87 0.03 14.67
CA ALA A 39 -2.57 1.04 15.69
C ALA A 39 -2.98 0.61 17.10
N GLN A 40 -4.06 -0.15 17.26
CA GLN A 40 -4.46 -0.74 18.55
C GLN A 40 -3.45 -1.78 19.03
N LEU A 41 -2.91 -2.60 18.12
CA LEU A 41 -1.84 -3.55 18.44
C LEU A 41 -0.50 -2.87 18.74
N GLU A 42 -0.24 -1.70 18.15
CA GLU A 42 0.95 -0.86 18.40
C GLU A 42 0.86 -0.08 19.72
N ALA A 43 -0.35 0.22 20.20
CA ALA A 43 -0.59 1.12 21.34
C ALA A 43 0.22 0.77 22.60
N PRO A 44 0.36 -0.51 23.02
CA PRO A 44 1.15 -0.86 24.21
C PRO A 44 2.64 -0.54 24.08
N PHE A 45 3.15 -0.31 22.87
CA PHE A 45 4.56 -0.16 22.59
C PHE A 45 4.98 1.25 22.15
N ARG A 46 4.06 2.22 22.14
CA ARG A 46 4.33 3.58 21.64
C ARG A 46 5.46 4.30 22.36
N GLU A 47 5.70 3.96 23.63
CA GLU A 47 6.77 4.55 24.45
C GLU A 47 8.05 3.69 24.44
N ASP A 48 7.96 2.46 23.91
CA ASP A 48 9.07 1.52 23.87
C ASP A 48 9.94 1.74 22.63
N ARG A 49 11.23 1.96 22.85
CA ARG A 49 12.26 1.93 21.79
C ARG A 49 12.81 0.53 21.54
N VAL A 50 12.05 -0.49 21.93
CA VAL A 50 12.52 -1.88 21.93
C VAL A 50 12.29 -2.47 20.54
N PHE A 51 13.36 -3.06 20.00
CA PHE A 51 13.32 -3.77 18.73
C PHE A 51 12.94 -5.24 18.97
N PHE A 52 11.78 -5.63 18.45
CA PHE A 52 11.33 -7.03 18.41
C PHE A 52 11.25 -7.51 16.96
N TYR A 53 11.47 -8.80 16.74
CA TYR A 53 11.46 -9.39 15.40
C TYR A 53 10.70 -10.72 15.36
N GLY A 54 9.80 -10.88 14.38
CA GLY A 54 9.06 -12.11 14.12
C GLY A 54 8.25 -12.61 15.32
N PHE A 55 8.33 -13.91 15.62
CA PHE A 55 7.57 -14.56 16.71
C PHE A 55 7.94 -14.12 18.14
N ARG A 56 8.88 -13.20 18.31
CA ARG A 56 9.26 -12.64 19.62
C ARG A 56 8.48 -11.39 20.00
N LEU A 57 7.51 -10.96 19.19
CA LEU A 57 6.59 -9.89 19.57
C LEU A 57 5.83 -10.31 20.84
N PRO A 58 5.71 -9.45 21.86
CA PRO A 58 4.96 -9.73 23.09
C PRO A 58 3.44 -9.60 22.85
N LEU A 59 2.94 -10.30 21.84
CA LEU A 59 1.54 -10.35 21.45
C LEU A 59 1.02 -11.79 21.48
N PRO A 60 -0.30 -11.99 21.63
CA PRO A 60 -0.90 -13.31 21.43
C PRO A 60 -0.55 -13.88 20.04
N PRO A 61 -0.31 -15.20 19.91
CA PRO A 61 0.07 -15.82 18.64
C PRO A 61 -0.89 -15.52 17.48
N ASP A 62 -2.20 -15.52 17.73
CA ASP A 62 -3.23 -15.20 16.74
C ASP A 62 -3.09 -13.77 16.19
N LYS A 63 -2.62 -12.83 17.02
CA LYS A 63 -2.36 -11.45 16.59
C LYS A 63 -1.09 -11.35 15.76
N ILE A 64 -0.02 -12.04 16.17
CA ILE A 64 1.26 -12.05 15.44
C ILE A 64 1.06 -12.57 14.01
N GLU A 65 0.27 -13.63 13.85
CA GLU A 65 -0.02 -14.25 12.56
C GLU A 65 -0.83 -13.34 11.61
N LEU A 66 -1.66 -12.44 12.17
CA LEU A 66 -2.49 -11.53 11.39
C LEU A 66 -1.74 -10.29 10.87
N ILE A 67 -0.71 -9.81 11.56
CA ILE A 67 0.01 -8.60 11.15
C ILE A 67 0.58 -8.73 9.72
N PRO A 68 1.24 -9.84 9.32
CA PRO A 68 1.61 -10.07 7.92
C PRO A 68 0.46 -9.89 6.93
N CYS A 69 -0.72 -10.44 7.25
CA CYS A 69 -1.91 -10.33 6.41
C CYS A 69 -2.39 -8.89 6.31
N TYR A 70 -2.32 -8.11 7.39
CA TYR A 70 -2.68 -6.69 7.37
C TYR A 70 -1.79 -5.90 6.42
N PHE A 71 -0.47 -6.12 6.43
CA PHE A 71 0.45 -5.48 5.48
C PHE A 71 0.14 -5.86 4.03
N HIS A 72 -0.16 -7.14 3.76
CA HIS A 72 -0.53 -7.62 2.43
C HIS A 72 -1.81 -6.97 1.90
N TRP A 73 -2.87 -7.01 2.72
CA TRP A 73 -4.18 -6.46 2.37
C TRP A 73 -4.11 -4.94 2.22
N PHE A 74 -3.39 -4.26 3.11
CA PHE A 74 -3.19 -2.82 3.05
C PHE A 74 -2.42 -2.42 1.80
N GLY A 75 -1.24 -2.98 1.56
CA GLY A 75 -0.40 -2.60 0.41
C GLY A 75 -1.11 -2.84 -0.93
N THR A 76 -1.85 -3.93 -1.06
CA THR A 76 -2.63 -4.24 -2.27
C THR A 76 -3.83 -3.31 -2.44
N SER A 77 -4.61 -3.09 -1.37
CA SER A 77 -5.78 -2.22 -1.40
C SER A 77 -5.40 -0.76 -1.67
N LEU A 78 -4.30 -0.32 -1.07
CA LEU A 78 -3.77 1.03 -1.21
C LEU A 78 -3.31 1.30 -2.64
N PHE A 79 -2.60 0.35 -3.26
CA PHE A 79 -2.20 0.46 -4.66
C PHE A 79 -3.41 0.53 -5.60
N ASN A 80 -4.43 -0.29 -5.36
CA ASN A 80 -5.67 -0.26 -6.15
C ASN A 80 -6.42 1.07 -5.98
N TYR A 81 -6.50 1.59 -4.75
CA TYR A 81 -7.08 2.90 -4.46
C TYR A 81 -6.36 3.99 -5.28
N ALA A 82 -5.04 4.05 -5.17
CA ALA A 82 -4.22 5.06 -5.84
C ALA A 82 -4.31 4.97 -7.37
N ARG A 83 -4.30 3.77 -7.95
CA ARG A 83 -4.48 3.59 -9.40
C ARG A 83 -5.84 4.07 -9.89
N LEU A 84 -6.89 3.88 -9.10
CA LEU A 84 -8.23 4.33 -9.46
C LEU A 84 -8.37 5.85 -9.33
N VAL A 85 -7.71 6.49 -8.37
CA VAL A 85 -7.56 7.94 -8.35
C VAL A 85 -6.77 8.43 -9.58
N GLY A 86 -5.67 7.75 -9.94
CA GLY A 86 -4.90 8.07 -11.14
C GLY A 86 -5.67 7.90 -12.45
N PHE A 87 -6.62 6.96 -12.50
CA PHE A 87 -7.56 6.84 -13.62
C PHE A 87 -8.42 8.10 -13.75
N PHE A 88 -9.00 8.58 -12.65
CA PHE A 88 -9.79 9.81 -12.67
C PHE A 88 -8.96 11.06 -12.95
N GLU A 89 -7.72 11.10 -12.48
CA GLU A 89 -6.78 12.17 -12.84
C GLU A 89 -6.67 12.28 -14.38
N GLY A 90 -6.48 11.14 -15.06
CA GLY A 90 -6.34 11.11 -16.51
C GLY A 90 -7.62 11.55 -17.23
N VAL A 91 -8.79 11.20 -16.70
CA VAL A 91 -10.10 11.67 -17.21
C VAL A 91 -10.24 13.19 -17.03
N VAL A 92 -9.95 13.72 -15.85
CA VAL A 92 -10.04 15.15 -15.54
C VAL A 92 -9.06 15.97 -16.40
N GLN A 93 -7.89 15.42 -16.72
CA GLN A 93 -6.91 16.06 -17.61
C GLN A 93 -7.23 15.90 -19.11
N GLY A 94 -8.29 15.18 -19.47
CA GLY A 94 -8.64 14.94 -20.87
C GLY A 94 -7.65 14.04 -21.61
N LYS A 95 -6.84 13.25 -20.90
CA LYS A 95 -5.92 12.26 -21.51
C LYS A 95 -6.68 11.10 -22.16
N TYR A 96 -7.84 10.78 -21.60
CA TYR A 96 -8.81 9.80 -22.08
C TYR A 96 -10.17 10.09 -21.44
N SER A 97 -11.22 9.42 -21.90
CA SER A 97 -12.56 9.51 -21.30
C SER A 97 -12.89 8.23 -20.52
N ARG A 98 -14.02 8.22 -19.80
CA ARG A 98 -14.52 6.99 -19.18
C ARG A 98 -14.77 5.90 -20.23
N ASP A 99 -15.27 6.27 -21.41
CA ASP A 99 -15.58 5.34 -22.51
C ASP A 99 -14.33 4.70 -23.14
N SER A 100 -13.15 5.27 -22.91
CA SER A 100 -11.88 4.71 -23.39
C SER A 100 -11.60 3.28 -22.88
N ILE A 101 -12.31 2.81 -21.83
CA ILE A 101 -12.22 1.40 -21.41
C ILE A 101 -12.82 0.40 -22.41
N ASN A 102 -13.60 0.88 -23.37
CA ASN A 102 -14.19 0.04 -24.42
C ASN A 102 -13.26 -0.07 -25.64
N ASP A 103 -12.14 0.65 -25.64
CA ASP A 103 -11.14 0.63 -26.69
C ASP A 103 -9.85 -0.01 -26.17
N SER A 104 -9.59 -1.25 -26.60
CA SER A 104 -8.42 -2.01 -26.18
C SER A 104 -7.10 -1.38 -26.62
N SER A 105 -7.10 -0.52 -27.65
CA SER A 105 -5.91 0.21 -28.07
C SER A 105 -5.44 1.25 -27.05
N LEU A 106 -6.33 1.70 -26.15
CA LEU A 106 -6.03 2.68 -25.10
C LEU A 106 -5.62 2.04 -23.77
N PHE A 107 -5.66 0.71 -23.63
CA PHE A 107 -5.40 0.04 -22.35
C PHE A 107 -3.98 0.27 -21.84
N GLU A 108 -2.98 0.28 -22.72
CA GLU A 108 -1.61 0.57 -22.34
C GLU A 108 -1.45 2.01 -21.87
N THR A 109 -2.04 2.97 -22.59
CA THR A 109 -2.05 4.40 -22.24
C THR A 109 -2.67 4.62 -20.85
N ILE A 110 -3.84 4.03 -20.60
CA ILE A 110 -4.52 4.12 -19.29
C ILE A 110 -3.64 3.51 -18.20
N SER A 111 -3.10 2.31 -18.43
CA SER A 111 -2.29 1.59 -17.43
C SER A 111 -1.00 2.33 -17.09
N LEU A 112 -0.29 2.85 -18.09
CA LEU A 112 0.91 3.66 -17.92
C LEU A 112 0.61 4.94 -17.15
N HIS A 113 -0.47 5.63 -17.52
CA HIS A 113 -0.88 6.85 -16.82
C HIS A 113 -1.20 6.60 -15.33
N CYS A 114 -2.02 5.59 -15.03
CA CYS A 114 -2.33 5.23 -13.64
C CYS A 114 -1.07 4.85 -12.87
N LYS A 115 -0.12 4.15 -13.51
CA LYS A 115 1.18 3.82 -12.89
C LYS A 115 1.98 5.08 -12.59
N SER A 116 2.13 5.98 -13.57
CA SER A 116 2.86 7.23 -13.42
C SER A 116 2.25 8.11 -12.32
N TYR A 117 0.93 8.17 -12.22
CA TYR A 117 0.25 8.87 -11.13
C TYR A 117 0.71 8.34 -9.75
N VAL A 118 0.70 7.01 -9.55
CA VAL A 118 1.12 6.43 -8.26
C VAL A 118 2.59 6.74 -7.97
N GLU A 119 3.45 6.77 -8.98
CA GLU A 119 4.87 7.14 -8.86
C GLU A 119 5.09 8.61 -8.47
N THR A 120 4.09 9.48 -8.61
CA THR A 120 4.18 10.88 -8.13
C THR A 120 4.01 11.04 -6.63
N VAL A 121 3.56 10.00 -5.91
CA VAL A 121 3.27 10.06 -4.48
C VAL A 121 4.38 9.34 -3.71
N PRO A 122 5.30 10.07 -3.05
CA PRO A 122 6.52 9.48 -2.50
C PRO A 122 6.25 8.43 -1.42
N GLU A 123 5.15 8.57 -0.66
CA GLU A 123 4.73 7.62 0.36
C GLU A 123 4.43 6.22 -0.20
N PHE A 124 4.09 6.10 -1.50
CA PHE A 124 3.88 4.79 -2.13
C PHE A 124 5.18 4.08 -2.50
N ALA A 125 6.31 4.77 -2.67
CA ALA A 125 7.55 4.15 -3.14
C ALA A 125 7.95 2.89 -2.34
N PRO A 126 7.99 2.90 -1.00
CA PRO A 126 8.31 1.69 -0.25
C PRO A 126 7.22 0.61 -0.38
N VAL A 127 5.94 1.00 -0.32
CA VAL A 127 4.81 0.08 -0.44
C VAL A 127 4.81 -0.63 -1.80
N LEU A 128 5.14 0.08 -2.88
CA LEU A 128 5.23 -0.46 -4.24
C LEU A 128 6.33 -1.51 -4.39
N ALA A 129 7.49 -1.27 -3.77
CA ALA A 129 8.59 -2.24 -3.78
C ALA A 129 8.13 -3.56 -3.15
N TRP A 130 7.45 -3.48 -2.01
CA TRP A 130 6.87 -4.64 -1.34
C TRP A 130 5.73 -5.27 -2.11
N ARG A 131 4.79 -4.49 -2.65
CA ARG A 131 3.66 -5.01 -3.43
C ARG A 131 4.13 -5.83 -4.62
N ASN A 132 5.17 -5.38 -5.30
CA ASN A 132 5.71 -6.04 -6.49
C ASN A 132 6.51 -7.31 -6.20
N LYS A 133 6.94 -7.51 -4.96
CA LYS A 133 7.78 -8.66 -4.56
C LYS A 133 7.12 -9.63 -3.60
N VAL A 134 6.12 -9.16 -2.84
CA VAL A 134 5.55 -9.88 -1.70
C VAL A 134 4.02 -9.88 -1.74
N PHE A 135 3.37 -8.70 -1.80
CA PHE A 135 1.93 -8.64 -1.49
C PHE A 135 1.01 -9.04 -2.64
N ALA A 136 1.35 -8.71 -3.89
CA ALA A 136 0.51 -9.10 -5.03
C ALA A 136 0.70 -10.57 -5.42
N HIS A 137 1.95 -11.04 -5.32
CA HIS A 137 2.39 -12.42 -5.42
C HIS A 137 3.79 -12.49 -4.83
N PHE A 138 4.11 -13.61 -4.19
CA PHE A 138 5.47 -13.87 -3.75
C PHE A 138 6.37 -14.00 -4.98
N ALA A 139 7.48 -13.25 -5.02
CA ALA A 139 8.44 -13.32 -6.11
C ALA A 139 8.91 -14.76 -6.38
N LEU A 140 9.01 -15.61 -5.35
CA LEU A 140 9.29 -17.04 -5.47
C LEU A 140 8.31 -17.79 -6.39
N THR A 141 7.05 -17.36 -6.46
CA THR A 141 6.00 -18.00 -7.28
C THR A 141 5.90 -17.44 -8.70
N ALA A 142 6.52 -16.30 -8.96
CA ALA A 142 6.54 -15.65 -10.28
C ALA A 142 7.89 -14.92 -10.51
N PRO A 143 9.01 -15.66 -10.56
CA PRO A 143 10.34 -15.06 -10.58
C PRO A 143 10.60 -14.32 -11.90
N ARG A 144 11.33 -13.20 -11.81
CA ARG A 144 11.80 -12.42 -12.97
C ARG A 144 13.31 -12.55 -13.12
N LYS A 145 13.81 -12.28 -14.34
CA LYS A 145 15.26 -12.34 -14.66
C LYS A 145 16.15 -11.48 -13.76
N VAL A 146 15.59 -10.45 -13.13
CA VAL A 146 16.32 -9.50 -12.27
C VAL A 146 16.26 -9.89 -10.79
N ASP A 147 15.55 -10.96 -10.42
CA ASP A 147 15.40 -11.37 -9.02
C ASP A 147 16.58 -12.25 -8.58
N SER A 148 17.24 -11.86 -7.48
CA SER A 148 18.29 -12.67 -6.85
C SER A 148 17.68 -13.81 -6.01
N ALA A 149 18.45 -14.88 -5.77
CA ALA A 149 18.02 -15.96 -4.88
C ALA A 149 17.62 -15.44 -3.49
N ALA A 150 18.40 -14.50 -2.95
CA ALA A 150 18.07 -13.82 -1.69
C ALA A 150 16.73 -13.09 -1.73
N LEU A 151 16.38 -12.44 -2.83
CA LEU A 151 15.09 -11.75 -2.96
C LEU A 151 13.91 -12.73 -3.08
N LEU A 152 14.10 -13.86 -3.77
CA LEU A 152 13.08 -14.90 -3.89
C LEU A 152 12.77 -15.51 -2.52
N ASP A 153 13.78 -15.88 -1.74
CA ASP A 153 13.58 -16.35 -0.37
C ASP A 153 13.00 -15.26 0.52
N PHE A 154 13.50 -14.02 0.39
CA PHE A 154 12.99 -12.91 1.19
C PHE A 154 11.50 -12.66 0.98
N SER A 155 10.97 -12.97 -0.22
CA SER A 155 9.55 -12.78 -0.52
C SER A 155 8.59 -13.59 0.34
N VAL A 156 9.06 -14.64 1.03
CA VAL A 156 8.22 -15.48 1.91
C VAL A 156 8.57 -15.38 3.39
N MET A 157 9.55 -14.54 3.78
CA MET A 157 10.08 -14.49 5.16
C MET A 157 9.28 -13.60 6.13
N SER A 158 8.29 -12.83 5.65
CA SER A 158 7.47 -11.87 6.40
C SER A 158 8.18 -11.21 7.62
N PRO A 159 9.19 -10.36 7.35
CA PRO A 159 10.09 -9.79 8.37
C PRO A 159 9.44 -8.64 9.15
N ILE A 160 8.34 -8.90 9.85
CA ILE A 160 7.71 -7.86 10.67
C ILE A 160 8.49 -7.69 11.97
N GLY A 161 8.91 -6.47 12.20
CA GLY A 161 9.52 -6.03 13.44
C GLY A 161 8.79 -4.83 14.02
N LEU A 162 9.05 -4.57 15.30
CA LEU A 162 8.59 -3.36 15.98
C LEU A 162 9.74 -2.34 16.03
N PHE A 163 9.49 -1.14 15.52
CA PHE A 163 10.48 -0.06 15.43
C PHE A 163 9.80 1.28 15.75
N ASP A 164 10.34 2.02 16.73
CA ASP A 164 9.79 3.28 17.21
C ASP A 164 8.27 3.22 17.50
N GLY A 165 7.85 2.16 18.20
CA GLY A 165 6.46 1.93 18.57
C GLY A 165 5.52 1.54 17.42
N ARG A 166 6.05 1.22 16.23
CA ARG A 166 5.25 0.81 15.07
C ARG A 166 5.69 -0.53 14.50
N PHE A 167 4.75 -1.30 13.96
CA PHE A 167 5.10 -2.45 13.14
C PHE A 167 5.65 -1.97 11.81
N CYS A 168 6.77 -2.56 11.41
CA CYS A 168 7.51 -2.23 10.21
C CYS A 168 7.93 -3.52 9.50
N VAL A 169 7.95 -3.46 8.17
CA VAL A 169 8.66 -4.43 7.33
C VAL A 169 9.92 -3.76 6.76
N GLY A 170 10.87 -4.54 6.23
CA GLY A 170 12.07 -4.01 5.56
C GLY A 170 13.27 -3.71 6.47
N ASN A 171 13.20 -4.17 7.72
CA ASN A 171 14.24 -3.93 8.73
C ASN A 171 15.37 -4.98 8.70
N MET A 172 15.43 -5.84 7.68
CA MET A 172 16.40 -6.92 7.57
C MET A 172 17.01 -6.99 6.17
N ILE A 173 18.29 -7.34 6.13
CA ILE A 173 19.03 -7.71 4.93
C ILE A 173 19.11 -9.24 4.89
N VAL A 174 18.70 -9.84 3.78
CA VAL A 174 18.83 -11.28 3.55
C VAL A 174 20.08 -11.53 2.71
N THR A 175 21.06 -12.23 3.29
CA THR A 175 22.30 -12.62 2.60
C THR A 175 22.30 -14.12 2.33
N MET A 176 22.51 -14.50 1.07
CA MET A 176 22.64 -15.89 0.62
C MET A 176 23.86 -16.04 -0.30
N GLN A 177 24.26 -17.28 -0.62
CA GLN A 177 25.35 -17.54 -1.58
C GLN A 177 25.12 -16.90 -2.97
N GLY A 178 23.87 -16.57 -3.32
CA GLY A 178 23.48 -15.90 -4.56
C GLY A 178 23.34 -14.37 -4.49
N GLY A 179 23.77 -13.74 -3.39
CA GLY A 179 23.76 -12.28 -3.22
C GLY A 179 22.96 -11.82 -2.00
N GLU A 180 22.72 -10.50 -1.95
CA GLU A 180 21.98 -9.84 -0.87
C GLU A 180 20.68 -9.24 -1.40
N ALA A 181 19.66 -9.19 -0.54
CA ALA A 181 18.40 -8.52 -0.83
C ALA A 181 17.95 -7.70 0.37
N GLN A 182 17.51 -6.48 0.10
CA GLN A 182 16.86 -5.60 1.06
C GLN A 182 15.68 -4.91 0.37
N LEU A 183 14.55 -4.85 1.08
CA LEU A 183 13.37 -4.11 0.67
C LEU A 183 13.26 -2.87 1.57
N PRO A 184 12.75 -1.74 1.04
CA PRO A 184 12.68 -0.51 1.80
C PRO A 184 11.77 -0.66 3.03
N GLN A 185 12.18 -0.05 4.14
CA GLN A 185 11.39 -0.06 5.36
C GLN A 185 10.12 0.78 5.21
N TRP A 186 9.00 0.31 5.79
CA TRP A 186 7.80 1.11 6.00
C TRP A 186 6.88 0.52 7.07
N SER A 187 6.01 1.38 7.62
CA SER A 187 4.95 1.03 8.57
C SER A 187 3.58 1.30 7.95
N LEU A 188 2.63 0.39 8.20
CA LEU A 188 1.25 0.52 7.75
C LEU A 188 0.58 1.78 8.31
N THR A 189 0.65 1.99 9.63
CA THR A 189 0.00 3.11 10.30
C THR A 189 0.64 4.43 9.88
N GLU A 190 1.96 4.48 9.78
CA GLU A 190 2.68 5.69 9.37
C GLU A 190 2.37 6.07 7.92
N THR A 191 2.37 5.11 7.01
CA THR A 191 2.00 5.35 5.61
C THR A 191 0.57 5.83 5.49
N PHE A 192 -0.37 5.23 6.25
CA PHE A 192 -1.75 5.68 6.25
C PHE A 192 -1.88 7.13 6.74
N GLU A 193 -1.23 7.49 7.85
CA GLU A 193 -1.22 8.85 8.40
C GLU A 193 -0.65 9.88 7.42
N LYS A 194 0.46 9.56 6.73
CA LYS A 194 1.07 10.47 5.74
C LYS A 194 0.18 10.68 4.52
N LEU A 195 -0.59 9.67 4.13
CA LEU A 195 -1.48 9.72 2.97
C LEU A 195 -2.86 10.32 3.29
N ALA A 196 -3.30 10.27 4.55
CA ALA A 196 -4.60 10.75 4.95
C ALA A 196 -4.87 12.22 4.59
N PRO A 197 -3.96 13.19 4.78
CA PRO A 197 -4.18 14.58 4.35
C PRO A 197 -4.45 14.71 2.85
N ARG A 198 -3.86 13.84 2.02
CA ARG A 198 -4.02 13.85 0.56
C ARG A 198 -5.35 13.23 0.12
N TYR A 199 -5.74 12.11 0.70
CA TYR A 199 -6.87 11.31 0.21
C TYR A 199 -8.11 11.35 1.09
N TRP A 200 -7.94 11.55 2.41
CA TRP A 200 -8.98 11.43 3.43
C TRP A 200 -8.81 12.48 4.55
N PRO A 201 -8.85 13.79 4.25
CA PRO A 201 -8.57 14.84 5.24
C PRO A 201 -9.53 14.79 6.44
N ASP A 202 -10.75 14.29 6.25
CA ASP A 202 -11.74 14.13 7.32
C ASP A 202 -11.40 13.02 8.33
N HIS A 203 -10.36 12.22 8.08
CA HIS A 203 -10.02 11.12 8.97
C HIS A 203 -9.48 11.59 10.34
N GLY A 204 -8.99 12.83 10.43
CA GLY A 204 -8.51 13.43 11.68
C GLY A 204 -9.56 14.21 12.50
N THR A 205 -10.77 14.41 11.97
CA THR A 205 -11.80 15.27 12.60
C THR A 205 -12.85 14.50 13.40
N THR A 206 -12.74 13.17 13.51
CA THR A 206 -13.68 12.32 14.27
C THR A 206 -12.98 11.35 15.23
N ALA A 207 -12.04 11.85 16.02
CA ALA A 207 -11.48 11.15 17.18
C ALA A 207 -12.05 11.72 18.48
#